data_AF-A0A0D0BWE8-F1
#
_entry.id   AF-A0A0D0BWE8-F1
#
_cell.length_a   1.000
_cell.length_b   1.000
_cell.length_c   1.000
_cell.angle_alpha   90.00
_cell.angle_beta   90.00
_cell.angle_gamma   90.00
#
_symmetry.space_group_name_H-M   'P 1'
#
loop_
_entity.id
_entity.type
_entity.pdbx_description
1 polymer ?
#
loop_
_entity_poly.entity_id
_entity_poly.type
_entity_poly.pdbx_seq_one_letter_code
_entity_poly.pdbx_strand_id
1 'polypeptide(L)'
;MLSCVRRVLSKMEAETRFTAPCPICNHFLKGIISNNSHTALHVTMKPNLSSMTIDTIQQQYHLLDFTNTFYNYLCQHTNKADLNKAFQMPLKTWLKFHMQLLSVHNGRTVMPSQVVQAYPPCEKIPCGNCDTVLLNTVEQPLQLNGVSSSVSDIMLHSHFCLLVASVAQVQVVFQPKICAPAILPPWLSVPLLYVKVFQLVHHDSDMGMWIIDQQFFPATDGQTVVRLGRVILLTNVSHPVELIPIYGTSVSHTVTASAGWARLQGSTGPSLGPEPRLLDFAKVL
;
A
#
# COMPACT_ATOMS: atom_id res chain seq x y z
N MET A 1 29.47 -10.75 -2.41
CA MET A 1 29.54 -9.69 -3.44
C MET A 1 28.09 -9.38 -3.84
N LEU A 2 27.48 -8.34 -3.24
CA LEU A 2 26.05 -8.04 -3.44
C LEU A 2 25.87 -7.27 -4.75
N SER A 3 25.29 -7.92 -5.76
CA SER A 3 24.89 -7.24 -7.01
C SER A 3 23.52 -6.59 -6.82
N CYS A 4 23.47 -5.26 -6.91
CA CYS A 4 22.22 -4.51 -6.95
C CYS A 4 21.64 -4.60 -8.38
N VAL A 5 20.50 -5.25 -8.55
CA VAL A 5 19.77 -5.24 -9.83
C VAL A 5 19.12 -3.88 -9.98
N ARG A 6 19.70 -3.04 -10.83
CA ARG A 6 19.15 -1.72 -11.17
C ARG A 6 18.06 -1.91 -12.23
N ARG A 7 16.84 -1.45 -11.97
CA ARG A 7 15.78 -1.37 -12.99
C ARG A 7 16.30 -0.60 -14.20
N VAL A 8 16.19 -1.19 -15.39
CA VAL A 8 16.40 -0.48 -16.66
C VAL A 8 15.14 0.35 -16.92
N LEU A 9 15.18 1.64 -16.55
CA LEU A 9 14.17 2.61 -16.95
C LEU A 9 14.17 2.72 -18.48
N SER A 10 12.98 2.66 -19.10
CA SER A 10 12.81 2.93 -20.53
C SER A 10 13.32 4.34 -20.84
N LYS A 11 14.06 4.48 -21.93
CA LYS A 11 14.84 5.64 -22.42
C LYS A 11 14.16 7.02 -22.51
N MET A 12 12.99 7.24 -21.93
CA MET A 12 12.21 8.46 -22.10
C MET A 12 12.25 9.37 -20.86
N GLU A 13 13.45 9.68 -20.38
CA GLU A 13 13.79 10.89 -19.63
C GLU A 13 15.32 10.94 -19.60
N ALA A 14 15.91 11.92 -20.28
CA ALA A 14 17.34 12.15 -20.21
C ALA A 14 17.66 12.72 -18.82
N GLU A 15 17.82 11.86 -17.82
CA GLU A 15 18.36 12.25 -16.52
C GLU A 15 19.75 12.85 -16.74
N THR A 16 19.86 14.16 -16.57
CA THR A 16 21.11 14.88 -16.39
C THR A 16 21.82 14.24 -15.19
N ARG A 17 22.84 13.44 -15.48
CA ARG A 17 23.66 12.80 -14.46
C ARG A 17 24.41 13.87 -13.68
N PHE A 18 23.94 14.18 -12.47
CA PHE A 18 24.69 14.99 -11.52
C PHE A 18 25.94 14.21 -11.11
N THR A 19 27.12 14.74 -11.43
CA THR A 19 28.44 14.17 -11.07
C THR A 19 28.92 14.59 -9.68
N ALA A 20 28.19 15.48 -9.00
CA ALA A 20 28.51 15.86 -7.63
C ALA A 20 27.95 14.84 -6.62
N PRO A 21 28.67 14.52 -5.53
CA PRO A 21 28.12 13.76 -4.41
C PRO A 21 26.89 14.50 -3.89
N CYS A 22 25.68 13.98 -4.17
CA CYS A 22 24.49 14.52 -3.54
C CYS A 22 24.60 14.28 -2.03
N PRO A 23 24.47 15.31 -1.18
CA PRO A 23 24.40 15.12 0.25
C PRO A 23 23.29 14.11 0.55
N ILE A 24 23.62 13.04 1.30
CA ILE A 24 22.61 12.12 1.78
C ILE A 24 21.74 12.91 2.77
N CYS A 25 20.56 13.32 2.34
CA CYS A 25 19.58 13.94 3.22
C CYS A 25 19.20 12.93 4.29
N ASN A 26 19.49 13.21 5.55
CA ASN A 26 19.08 12.35 6.67
C ASN A 26 17.64 12.70 7.09
N HIS A 27 16.67 11.88 6.66
CA HIS A 27 15.26 12.02 7.00
C HIS A 27 14.98 11.74 8.49
N PHE A 28 15.86 11.07 9.25
CA PHE A 28 15.65 10.88 10.69
C PHE A 28 15.66 12.20 11.47
N LEU A 29 16.24 13.27 10.91
CA LEU A 29 16.33 14.57 11.58
C LEU A 29 15.11 15.47 11.34
N LYS A 30 14.35 15.24 10.26
CA LYS A 30 13.30 16.16 9.79
C LYS A 30 12.03 15.47 9.29
N GLY A 31 12.07 14.14 9.13
CA GLY A 31 10.98 13.33 8.61
C GLY A 31 10.05 12.84 9.71
N ILE A 32 9.09 12.04 9.27
CA ILE A 32 8.14 11.31 10.11
C ILE A 32 8.81 10.00 10.51
N ILE A 33 8.93 9.73 11.80
CA ILE A 33 9.53 8.48 12.29
C ILE A 33 8.44 7.42 12.41
N SER A 34 8.71 6.22 11.90
CA SER A 34 7.83 5.06 12.07
C SER A 34 7.67 4.69 13.54
N ASN A 35 6.62 3.92 13.85
CA ASN A 35 6.35 3.50 15.23
C ASN A 35 7.49 2.66 15.84
N ASN A 36 8.22 1.90 15.02
CA ASN A 36 9.37 1.11 15.46
C ASN A 36 10.69 1.89 15.49
N SER A 37 10.68 3.19 15.14
CA SER A 37 11.87 4.06 15.09
C SER A 37 13.00 3.61 14.16
N HIS A 38 12.80 2.56 13.35
CA HIS A 38 13.80 2.05 12.41
C HIS A 38 13.65 2.65 11.00
N THR A 39 12.57 3.39 10.76
CA THR A 39 12.25 3.95 9.45
C THR A 39 11.95 5.44 9.59
N ALA A 40 12.60 6.25 8.77
CA ALA A 40 12.24 7.65 8.57
C ALA A 40 11.52 7.81 7.23
N LEU A 41 10.37 8.46 7.27
CA LEU A 41 9.45 8.65 6.17
C LEU A 41 9.38 10.14 5.85
N HIS A 42 9.29 10.49 4.57
CA HIS A 42 9.25 11.88 4.16
C HIS A 42 8.33 12.06 2.94
N VAL A 43 7.27 12.83 3.14
CA VAL A 43 6.44 13.37 2.05
C VAL A 43 6.95 14.75 1.67
N THR A 44 6.84 15.11 0.39
CA THR A 44 7.22 16.47 -0.04
C THR A 44 6.30 17.50 0.63
N MET A 45 6.84 18.66 1.04
CA MET A 45 6.06 19.70 1.71
C MET A 45 4.85 20.15 0.88
N LYS A 46 5.00 20.20 -0.46
CA LYS A 46 3.92 20.50 -1.38
C LYS A 46 3.29 19.19 -1.86
N PRO A 47 1.96 18.98 -1.65
CA PRO A 47 1.27 17.85 -2.27
C PRO A 47 1.23 18.02 -3.79
N ASN A 48 1.22 16.92 -4.52
CA ASN A 48 1.05 16.95 -5.97
C ASN A 48 -0.34 17.49 -6.35
N LEU A 49 -1.34 17.15 -5.53
CA LEU A 49 -2.74 17.53 -5.73
C LEU A 49 -3.24 18.10 -4.39
N SER A 50 -3.55 19.39 -4.35
CA SER A 50 -3.69 20.13 -3.09
C SER A 50 -5.12 20.20 -2.53
N SER A 51 -6.10 19.70 -3.28
CA SER A 51 -7.52 19.74 -2.92
C SER A 51 -8.32 18.78 -3.79
N MET A 52 -8.50 17.54 -3.33
CA MET A 52 -9.33 16.53 -3.98
C MET A 52 -10.51 16.13 -3.11
N THR A 53 -11.67 15.87 -3.71
CA THR A 53 -12.77 15.22 -3.00
C THR A 53 -12.55 13.71 -2.97
N ILE A 54 -13.25 13.03 -2.07
CA ILE A 54 -13.24 11.56 -1.98
C ILE A 54 -13.68 10.95 -3.33
N ASP A 55 -14.74 11.48 -3.94
CA ASP A 55 -15.25 11.01 -5.24
C ASP A 55 -14.22 11.17 -6.36
N THR A 56 -13.48 12.29 -6.38
CA THR A 56 -12.41 12.51 -7.35
C THR A 56 -11.29 11.48 -7.19
N ILE A 57 -10.89 11.16 -5.96
CA ILE A 57 -9.88 10.10 -5.71
C ILE A 57 -10.41 8.74 -6.17
N GLN A 58 -11.64 8.39 -5.81
CA GLN A 58 -12.25 7.12 -6.21
C GLN A 58 -12.30 6.96 -7.73
N GLN A 59 -12.72 8.01 -8.45
CA GLN A 59 -12.76 8.01 -9.92
C GLN A 59 -11.35 7.97 -10.53
N GLN A 60 -10.43 8.81 -10.08
CA GLN A 60 -9.11 8.94 -10.68
C GLN A 60 -8.22 7.70 -10.42
N TYR A 61 -8.34 7.07 -9.27
CA TYR A 61 -7.54 5.90 -8.90
C TYR A 61 -8.26 4.56 -9.17
N HIS A 62 -9.50 4.59 -9.68
CA HIS A 62 -10.36 3.42 -9.87
C HIS A 62 -10.52 2.59 -8.57
N LEU A 63 -10.80 3.27 -7.44
CA LEU A 63 -10.88 2.67 -6.10
C LEU A 63 -12.32 2.70 -5.56
N LEU A 64 -13.14 1.75 -6.00
CA LEU A 64 -14.59 1.73 -5.72
C LEU A 64 -14.95 1.68 -4.22
N ASP A 65 -14.10 1.10 -3.39
CA ASP A 65 -14.29 0.96 -1.94
C ASP A 65 -13.61 2.07 -1.13
N PHE A 66 -12.90 3.02 -1.77
CA PHE A 66 -12.13 4.06 -1.08
C PHE A 66 -12.96 4.84 -0.06
N THR A 67 -14.16 5.26 -0.48
CA THR A 67 -15.12 5.99 0.35
C THR A 67 -15.47 5.22 1.63
N ASN A 68 -15.85 3.96 1.50
CA ASN A 68 -16.25 3.11 2.62
C ASN A 68 -15.05 2.80 3.54
N THR A 69 -13.91 2.45 2.96
CA THR A 69 -12.69 2.12 3.70
C THR A 69 -12.17 3.33 4.49
N PHE A 70 -12.20 4.52 3.91
CA PHE A 70 -11.83 5.75 4.62
C PHE A 70 -12.84 6.10 5.72
N TYR A 71 -14.14 5.98 5.45
CA TYR A 71 -15.19 6.17 6.46
C TYR A 71 -14.99 5.25 7.67
N ASN A 72 -14.76 3.96 7.42
CA ASN A 72 -14.53 2.96 8.46
C ASN A 72 -13.27 3.26 9.28
N TYR A 73 -12.21 3.75 8.65
CA TYR A 73 -11.03 4.23 9.35
C TYR A 73 -11.37 5.41 10.29
N LEU A 74 -12.12 6.41 9.81
CA LEU A 74 -12.54 7.53 10.66
C LEU A 74 -13.41 7.06 11.85
N CYS A 75 -14.35 6.15 11.63
CA CYS A 75 -15.20 5.57 12.69
C CYS A 75 -14.42 4.95 13.84
N GLN A 76 -13.24 4.39 13.57
CA GLN A 76 -12.40 3.77 14.61
C GLN A 76 -11.70 4.79 15.51
N HIS A 77 -11.59 6.05 15.07
CA HIS A 77 -10.77 7.08 15.71
C HIS A 77 -11.56 8.30 16.19
N THR A 78 -12.86 8.40 15.89
CA THR A 78 -13.64 9.59 16.25
C THR A 78 -15.12 9.33 16.54
N ASN A 79 -15.77 10.30 17.20
CA ASN A 79 -17.21 10.28 17.45
C ASN A 79 -17.98 10.69 16.17
N LYS A 80 -19.31 10.47 16.15
CA LYS A 80 -20.14 10.74 14.96
C LYS A 80 -20.13 12.21 14.49
N ALA A 81 -20.00 13.18 15.39
CA ALA A 81 -20.07 14.60 15.03
C ALA A 81 -18.80 15.05 14.29
N ASP A 82 -17.64 14.66 14.81
CA ASP A 82 -16.34 14.96 14.22
C ASP A 82 -16.10 14.18 12.92
N LEU A 83 -16.71 13.00 12.79
CA LEU A 83 -16.63 12.17 11.60
C LEU A 83 -17.17 12.88 10.35
N ASN A 84 -18.38 13.44 10.43
CA ASN A 84 -19.00 14.11 9.27
C ASN A 84 -18.15 15.29 8.80
N LYS A 85 -17.57 16.03 9.75
CA LYS A 85 -16.67 17.13 9.44
C LYS A 85 -15.41 16.62 8.74
N ALA A 86 -14.74 15.61 9.29
CA ALA A 86 -13.52 15.04 8.71
C ALA A 86 -13.74 14.44 7.31
N PHE A 87 -14.88 13.79 7.10
CA PHE A 87 -15.22 13.15 5.83
C PHE A 87 -15.53 14.16 4.70
N GLN A 88 -16.00 15.36 5.04
CA GLN A 88 -16.24 16.43 4.07
C GLN A 88 -14.98 17.28 3.76
N MET A 89 -13.87 17.05 4.47
CA MET A 89 -12.64 17.82 4.24
C MET A 89 -12.03 17.44 2.89
N PRO A 90 -11.58 18.42 2.08
CA PRO A 90 -10.77 18.12 0.91
C PRO A 90 -9.51 17.38 1.32
N LEU A 91 -8.98 16.54 0.45
CA LEU A 91 -7.78 15.76 0.67
C LEU A 91 -6.61 16.35 -0.12
N LYS A 92 -5.44 16.39 0.51
CA LYS A 92 -4.15 16.58 -0.15
C LYS A 92 -3.65 15.20 -0.56
N THR A 93 -3.10 15.08 -1.76
CA THR A 93 -2.61 13.80 -2.29
C THR A 93 -1.19 13.94 -2.80
N TRP A 94 -0.37 12.93 -2.55
CA TRP A 94 1.00 12.79 -3.03
C TRP A 94 1.11 11.57 -3.93
N LEU A 95 1.95 11.67 -4.97
CA LEU A 95 2.21 10.57 -5.91
C LEU A 95 3.37 9.69 -5.47
N LYS A 96 4.16 10.15 -4.49
CA LYS A 96 5.29 9.42 -3.94
C LYS A 96 5.66 9.93 -2.55
N PHE A 97 6.33 9.08 -1.79
CA PHE A 97 7.05 9.46 -0.57
C PHE A 97 8.43 8.82 -0.56
N HIS A 98 9.31 9.36 0.28
CA HIS A 98 10.65 8.85 0.49
C HIS A 98 10.73 8.09 1.81
N MET A 99 11.54 7.05 1.82
CA MET A 99 11.81 6.22 2.99
C MET A 99 13.31 6.08 3.18
N GLN A 100 13.77 6.16 4.42
CA GLN A 100 15.12 5.81 4.83
C GLN A 100 15.07 4.85 5.99
N LEU A 101 15.95 3.86 5.93
CA LEU A 101 16.02 2.77 6.88
C LEU A 101 17.32 2.85 7.67
N LEU A 102 17.30 2.39 8.91
CA LEU A 102 18.53 2.03 9.61
C LEU A 102 18.98 0.64 9.14
N SER A 103 20.29 0.47 8.93
CA SER A 103 20.84 -0.83 8.57
C SER A 103 20.60 -1.84 9.69
N VAL A 104 20.06 -3.01 9.33
CA VAL A 104 19.86 -4.13 10.26
C VAL A 104 21.17 -4.68 10.83
N HIS A 105 22.29 -4.53 10.10
CA HIS A 105 23.61 -4.97 10.53
C HIS A 105 24.31 -3.95 11.43
N ASN A 106 23.95 -2.68 11.30
CA ASN A 106 24.48 -1.59 12.09
C ASN A 106 23.43 -0.49 12.24
N GLY A 107 22.71 -0.50 13.37
CA GLY A 107 21.63 0.46 13.64
C GLY A 107 22.06 1.94 13.68
N ARG A 108 23.37 2.24 13.59
CA ARG A 108 23.90 3.61 13.46
C ARG A 108 24.07 4.05 12.01
N THR A 109 24.00 3.12 11.06
CA THR A 109 24.16 3.41 9.64
C THR A 109 22.80 3.68 9.00
N VAL A 110 22.61 4.91 8.54
CA VAL A 110 21.44 5.31 7.74
C VAL A 110 21.62 4.83 6.31
N MET A 111 20.68 4.06 5.79
CA MET A 111 20.67 3.58 4.41
C MET A 111 20.25 4.70 3.45
N PRO A 112 20.63 4.61 2.16
CA PRO A 112 20.17 5.56 1.14
C PRO A 112 18.65 5.67 1.08
N SER A 113 18.15 6.86 0.73
CA SER A 113 16.71 7.11 0.58
C SER A 113 16.15 6.33 -0.61
N GLN A 114 15.04 5.63 -0.37
CA GLN A 114 14.26 4.90 -1.36
C GLN A 114 12.94 5.64 -1.61
N VAL A 115 12.45 5.59 -2.85
CA VAL A 115 11.18 6.21 -3.23
C VAL A 115 10.11 5.14 -3.31
N VAL A 116 8.95 5.42 -2.72
CA VAL A 116 7.73 4.60 -2.87
C VAL A 116 6.72 5.42 -3.66
N GLN A 117 6.25 4.87 -4.76
CA GLN A 117 5.36 5.51 -5.71
C GLN A 117 3.91 5.02 -5.56
N ALA A 118 2.96 5.89 -5.85
CA ALA A 118 1.52 5.67 -5.79
C ALA A 118 0.82 6.46 -6.92
N TYR A 119 1.23 6.22 -8.17
CA TYR A 119 0.68 6.93 -9.32
C TYR A 119 -0.68 6.35 -9.73
N PRO A 120 -1.68 7.20 -10.00
CA PRO A 120 -2.96 6.74 -10.50
C PRO A 120 -2.83 6.11 -11.90
N PRO A 121 -3.80 5.29 -12.29
CA PRO A 121 -4.01 4.88 -13.68
C PRO A 121 -3.98 6.06 -14.67
N CYS A 122 -3.35 5.85 -15.82
CA CYS A 122 -3.44 6.75 -16.97
C CYS A 122 -3.27 5.97 -18.28
N GLU A 123 -3.45 6.62 -19.43
CA GLU A 123 -3.34 5.98 -20.75
C GLU A 123 -2.03 5.20 -20.96
N LYS A 124 -0.92 5.71 -20.40
CA LYS A 124 0.40 5.08 -20.52
C LYS A 124 0.60 3.93 -19.53
N ILE A 125 -0.08 3.98 -18.39
CA ILE A 125 0.06 3.01 -17.30
C ILE A 125 -1.35 2.71 -16.77
N PRO A 126 -2.12 1.83 -17.43
CA PRO A 126 -3.55 1.66 -17.18
C PRO A 126 -3.86 1.12 -15.77
N CYS A 127 -2.87 0.53 -15.11
CA CYS A 127 -3.00 0.03 -13.74
C CYS A 127 -2.36 0.96 -12.69
N GLY A 128 -1.86 2.13 -13.11
CA GLY A 128 -1.03 2.99 -12.28
C GLY A 128 0.37 2.42 -12.05
N ASN A 129 1.19 3.17 -11.32
CA ASN A 129 2.53 2.74 -10.92
C ASN A 129 2.65 2.84 -9.40
N CYS A 130 2.40 1.71 -8.75
CA CYS A 130 2.20 1.60 -7.32
C CYS A 130 3.20 0.60 -6.75
N ASP A 131 4.12 1.11 -5.91
CA ASP A 131 5.12 0.28 -5.25
C ASP A 131 4.49 -0.50 -4.09
N THR A 132 5.11 -1.64 -3.78
CA THR A 132 4.75 -2.49 -2.66
C THR A 132 5.62 -2.23 -1.45
N VAL A 133 5.01 -2.40 -0.29
CA VAL A 133 5.64 -2.16 0.99
C VAL A 133 5.27 -3.26 1.98
N LEU A 134 6.18 -3.51 2.91
CA LEU A 134 5.92 -4.29 4.11
C LEU A 134 5.33 -3.37 5.17
N LEU A 135 4.28 -3.83 5.84
CA LEU A 135 3.66 -3.11 6.94
C LEU A 135 4.24 -3.60 8.26
N ASN A 136 4.57 -2.65 9.14
CA ASN A 136 4.73 -2.91 10.56
C ASN A 136 3.43 -3.50 11.08
N THR A 137 3.55 -4.56 11.86
CA THR A 137 2.40 -5.36 12.25
C THR A 137 1.33 -4.49 12.87
N VAL A 138 0.16 -4.51 12.24
CA VAL A 138 -1.04 -3.88 12.79
C VAL A 138 -1.79 -4.99 13.48
N GLU A 139 -2.09 -4.83 14.77
CA GLU A 139 -3.04 -5.70 15.45
C GLU A 139 -4.30 -5.79 14.58
N GLN A 140 -4.53 -6.97 13.99
CA GLN A 140 -5.78 -7.25 13.31
C GLN A 140 -6.65 -8.03 14.30
N PRO A 141 -7.83 -7.53 14.66
CA PRO A 141 -8.86 -8.40 15.18
C PRO A 141 -9.25 -9.34 14.03
N LEU A 142 -8.82 -10.60 14.11
CA LEU A 142 -9.33 -11.66 13.25
C LEU A 142 -10.83 -11.79 13.51
N GLN A 143 -11.66 -11.24 12.62
CA GLN A 143 -13.06 -11.64 12.57
C GLN A 143 -13.14 -13.01 11.89
N LEU A 144 -12.87 -14.05 12.68
CA LEU A 144 -13.16 -15.42 12.29
C LEU A 144 -14.68 -15.61 12.36
N ASN A 145 -15.39 -15.19 11.31
CA ASN A 145 -16.80 -15.53 11.16
C ASN A 145 -16.91 -17.03 10.87
N GLY A 146 -17.35 -17.82 11.86
CA GLY A 146 -17.78 -19.18 11.55
C GLY A 146 -17.87 -20.22 12.64
N VAL A 147 -17.97 -19.93 13.95
CA VAL A 147 -18.54 -20.92 14.89
C VAL A 147 -19.34 -20.20 15.99
N SER A 148 -20.64 -20.47 16.02
CA SER A 148 -21.50 -20.26 17.17
C SER A 148 -21.11 -21.29 18.25
N SER A 149 -20.41 -20.86 19.29
CA SER A 149 -20.29 -21.65 20.52
C SER A 149 -20.02 -20.75 21.71
N SER A 150 -20.92 -20.86 22.69
CA SER A 150 -20.78 -20.53 24.13
C SER A 150 -20.09 -19.21 24.51
N VAL A 151 -20.87 -18.37 25.21
CA VAL A 151 -20.49 -17.09 25.86
C VAL A 151 -19.37 -17.24 26.91
N SER A 152 -18.82 -18.43 27.11
CA SER A 152 -17.76 -18.76 28.07
C SER A 152 -16.37 -18.94 27.43
N ASP A 153 -16.26 -19.13 26.11
CA ASP A 153 -14.99 -19.37 25.41
C ASP A 153 -14.41 -18.10 24.73
N ILE A 154 -15.17 -17.01 24.73
CA ILE A 154 -14.84 -15.76 24.04
C ILE A 154 -13.79 -14.93 24.81
N MET A 155 -13.58 -15.20 26.10
CA MET A 155 -12.67 -14.38 26.93
C MET A 155 -11.19 -14.78 26.84
N LEU A 156 -10.86 -15.94 26.25
CA LEU A 156 -9.47 -16.40 26.04
C LEU A 156 -9.00 -16.31 24.58
N HIS A 157 -9.89 -15.99 23.63
CA HIS A 157 -9.55 -15.86 22.20
C HIS A 157 -9.17 -14.44 21.74
N SER A 158 -9.21 -13.43 22.62
CA SER A 158 -8.87 -12.03 22.24
C SER A 158 -7.37 -11.68 22.30
N HIS A 159 -6.48 -12.65 22.53
CA HIS A 159 -5.05 -12.38 22.72
C HIS A 159 -4.08 -13.17 21.83
N PHE A 160 -4.57 -14.09 20.98
CA PHE A 160 -3.72 -14.69 19.94
C PHE A 160 -3.77 -13.84 18.66
N CYS A 161 -3.38 -12.57 18.80
CA CYS A 161 -3.00 -11.72 17.67
C CYS A 161 -1.71 -12.29 17.08
N LEU A 162 -1.82 -13.27 16.19
CA LEU A 162 -0.69 -13.64 15.34
C LEU A 162 -0.30 -12.40 14.55
N LEU A 163 0.87 -11.89 14.88
CA LEU A 163 1.48 -10.72 14.28
C LEU A 163 1.90 -11.06 12.83
N VAL A 164 0.94 -11.18 11.91
CA VAL A 164 1.25 -11.49 10.52
C VAL A 164 1.69 -10.21 9.83
N ALA A 165 2.99 -10.10 9.59
CA ALA A 165 3.54 -9.08 8.70
C ALA A 165 2.77 -9.13 7.38
N SER A 166 2.26 -7.98 6.94
CA SER A 166 1.42 -7.90 5.76
C SER A 166 2.16 -7.15 4.66
N VAL A 167 2.16 -7.69 3.45
CA VAL A 167 2.64 -6.97 2.26
C VAL A 167 1.46 -6.21 1.68
N ALA A 168 1.67 -4.97 1.25
CA ALA A 168 0.62 -4.16 0.68
C ALA A 168 1.12 -3.29 -0.48
N GLN A 169 0.28 -3.05 -1.48
CA GLN A 169 0.55 -2.12 -2.57
C GLN A 169 -0.05 -0.75 -2.25
N VAL A 170 0.77 0.29 -2.28
CA VAL A 170 0.32 1.67 -1.98
C VAL A 170 -0.40 2.25 -3.19
N GLN A 171 -1.71 2.49 -3.09
CA GLN A 171 -2.47 3.09 -4.20
C GLN A 171 -2.57 4.61 -4.09
N VAL A 172 -2.72 5.14 -2.87
CA VAL A 172 -2.91 6.57 -2.64
C VAL A 172 -2.18 6.99 -1.37
N VAL A 173 -1.45 8.10 -1.43
CA VAL A 173 -0.90 8.80 -0.26
C VAL A 173 -1.70 10.08 -0.08
N PHE A 174 -2.42 10.23 1.04
CA PHE A 174 -3.32 11.37 1.21
C PHE A 174 -3.40 11.87 2.65
N GLN A 175 -3.93 13.07 2.84
CA GLN A 175 -4.16 13.65 4.15
C GLN A 175 -5.31 14.65 4.08
N PRO A 176 -6.22 14.68 5.07
CA PRO A 176 -7.23 15.75 5.15
C PRO A 176 -6.60 17.14 5.18
N LYS A 177 -7.19 18.07 4.42
CA LYS A 177 -6.77 19.46 4.34
C LYS A 177 -7.49 20.28 5.39
N ILE A 178 -6.72 20.86 6.30
CA ILE A 178 -7.22 21.89 7.21
C ILE A 178 -7.47 23.19 6.46
N CYS A 179 -8.63 23.80 6.72
CA CYS A 179 -8.82 25.23 6.57
C CYS A 179 -8.64 25.88 7.95
N ALA A 180 -7.65 26.78 8.08
CA ALA A 180 -7.41 27.52 9.32
C ALA A 180 -8.70 28.27 9.74
N PRO A 181 -9.00 28.39 11.06
CA PRO A 181 -8.15 28.14 12.22
C PRO A 181 -8.25 26.71 12.82
N ALA A 182 -8.87 25.75 12.13
CA ALA A 182 -9.05 24.41 12.67
C ALA A 182 -7.70 23.68 12.87
N ILE A 183 -7.62 22.78 13.84
CA ILE A 183 -6.45 21.90 14.07
C ILE A 183 -6.89 20.47 13.75
N LEU A 184 -6.09 19.72 12.99
CA LEU A 184 -6.35 18.29 12.79
C LEU A 184 -6.12 17.56 14.10
N PRO A 185 -6.99 16.60 14.44
CA PRO A 185 -6.66 15.63 15.47
C PRO A 185 -5.27 15.01 15.19
N PRO A 186 -4.46 14.70 16.23
CA PRO A 186 -3.11 14.16 16.04
C PRO A 186 -3.05 12.95 15.10
N TRP A 187 -4.05 12.07 15.14
CA TRP A 187 -4.15 10.88 14.29
C TRP A 187 -4.43 11.17 12.80
N LEU A 188 -4.82 12.40 12.43
CA LEU A 188 -4.89 12.87 11.03
C LEU A 188 -3.75 13.82 10.65
N SER A 189 -2.88 14.17 11.62
CA SER A 189 -1.73 15.05 11.36
C SER A 189 -0.61 14.36 10.57
N VAL A 190 -0.63 13.03 10.55
CA VAL A 190 0.25 12.18 9.73
C VAL A 190 -0.49 11.80 8.43
N PRO A 191 0.19 11.77 7.27
CA PRO A 191 -0.39 11.25 6.04
C PRO A 191 -0.90 9.81 6.21
N LEU A 192 -2.00 9.53 5.54
CA LEU A 192 -2.64 8.23 5.42
C LEU A 192 -2.29 7.60 4.08
N LEU A 193 -2.37 6.27 4.04
CA LEU A 193 -2.23 5.47 2.84
C LEU A 193 -3.52 4.70 2.62
N TYR A 194 -4.03 4.70 1.39
CA TYR A 194 -4.90 3.62 0.94
C TYR A 194 -4.01 2.55 0.29
N VAL A 195 -4.12 1.32 0.76
CA VAL A 195 -3.32 0.19 0.31
C VAL A 195 -4.18 -0.99 -0.08
N LYS A 196 -3.72 -1.80 -1.04
CA LYS A 196 -4.26 -3.14 -1.32
C LYS A 196 -3.40 -4.17 -0.60
N VAL A 197 -4.01 -4.95 0.29
CA VAL A 197 -3.27 -5.92 1.12
C VAL A 197 -3.14 -7.25 0.40
N PHE A 198 -1.98 -7.87 0.53
CA PHE A 198 -1.73 -9.24 0.09
C PHE A 198 -1.62 -10.16 1.31
N GLN A 199 -2.10 -11.38 1.13
CA GLN A 199 -1.95 -12.45 2.10
C GLN A 199 -0.68 -13.23 1.80
N LEU A 200 0.12 -13.51 2.83
CA LEU A 200 1.21 -14.47 2.73
C LEU A 200 0.61 -15.88 2.64
N VAL A 201 0.87 -16.58 1.54
CA VAL A 201 0.34 -17.93 1.28
C VAL A 201 1.37 -18.99 1.66
N HIS A 202 2.61 -18.81 1.23
CA HIS A 202 3.65 -19.83 1.39
C HIS A 202 5.03 -19.19 1.49
N HIS A 203 5.94 -19.82 2.22
CA HIS A 203 7.34 -19.43 2.28
C HIS A 203 8.18 -20.46 1.54
N ASP A 204 8.81 -20.03 0.44
CA ASP A 204 9.82 -20.82 -0.25
C ASP A 204 11.17 -20.60 0.45
N SER A 205 11.55 -21.55 1.30
CA SER A 205 12.79 -21.48 2.06
C SER A 205 14.04 -21.57 1.20
N ASP A 206 13.96 -22.21 0.04
CA ASP A 206 15.11 -22.43 -0.83
C ASP A 206 15.47 -21.14 -1.56
N MET A 207 14.46 -20.35 -1.93
CA MET A 207 14.67 -19.04 -2.55
C MET A 207 14.70 -17.88 -1.56
N GLY A 208 14.29 -18.11 -0.31
CA GLY A 208 14.11 -17.05 0.69
C GLY A 208 13.05 -16.03 0.25
N MET A 209 11.97 -16.51 -0.35
CA MET A 209 10.89 -15.69 -0.90
C MET A 209 9.54 -16.11 -0.33
N TRP A 210 8.61 -15.16 -0.26
CA TRP A 210 7.24 -15.45 0.12
C TRP A 210 6.34 -15.43 -1.11
N ILE A 211 5.49 -16.43 -1.25
CA ILE A 211 4.37 -16.39 -2.18
C ILE A 211 3.25 -15.63 -1.50
N ILE A 212 2.75 -14.62 -2.20
CA ILE A 212 1.62 -13.82 -1.76
C ILE A 212 0.46 -13.97 -2.74
N ASP A 213 -0.75 -13.79 -2.21
CA ASP A 213 -1.99 -13.75 -2.99
C ASP A 213 -2.75 -12.48 -2.65
N GLN A 214 -3.44 -11.93 -3.64
CA GLN A 214 -4.23 -10.73 -3.47
C GLN A 214 -5.53 -11.08 -2.72
N GLN A 215 -5.89 -10.29 -1.71
CA GLN A 215 -7.14 -10.50 -0.99
C GLN A 215 -8.35 -9.96 -1.75
N PHE A 216 -9.40 -10.77 -1.74
CA PHE A 216 -10.64 -10.56 -2.47
C PHE A 216 -11.83 -10.89 -1.56
N PHE A 217 -12.90 -10.10 -1.64
CA PHE A 217 -14.16 -10.39 -0.96
C PHE A 217 -15.29 -10.55 -1.98
N PRO A 218 -16.20 -11.52 -1.78
CA PRO A 218 -17.45 -11.53 -2.52
C PRO A 218 -18.23 -10.25 -2.18
N ALA A 219 -18.72 -9.56 -3.20
CA ALA A 219 -19.61 -8.43 -3.02
C ALA A 219 -20.97 -8.92 -2.47
N THR A 220 -21.81 -7.96 -2.09
CA THR A 220 -23.16 -8.23 -1.57
C THR A 220 -24.07 -8.97 -2.55
N ASP A 221 -23.77 -8.92 -3.85
CA ASP A 221 -24.49 -9.67 -4.89
C ASP A 221 -24.10 -11.16 -4.95
N GLY A 222 -23.03 -11.56 -4.25
CA GLY A 222 -22.47 -12.91 -4.27
C GLY A 222 -21.86 -13.34 -5.61
N GLN A 223 -21.85 -12.48 -6.62
CA GLN A 223 -21.38 -12.78 -7.98
C GLN A 223 -20.12 -12.01 -8.34
N THR A 224 -19.95 -10.81 -7.80
CA THR A 224 -18.76 -10.00 -8.05
C THR A 224 -17.78 -10.14 -6.91
N VAL A 225 -16.49 -9.98 -7.23
CA VAL A 225 -15.41 -10.07 -6.26
C VAL A 225 -14.71 -8.72 -6.22
N VAL A 226 -14.66 -8.11 -5.05
CA VAL A 226 -14.07 -6.78 -4.85
C VAL A 226 -12.72 -6.94 -4.15
N ARG A 227 -11.73 -6.20 -4.63
CA ARG A 227 -10.41 -6.13 -4.00
C ARG A 227 -10.52 -5.38 -2.69
N LEU A 228 -9.96 -5.94 -1.61
CA LEU A 228 -10.00 -5.29 -0.31
C LEU A 228 -8.93 -4.20 -0.22
N GLY A 229 -9.37 -2.95 -0.14
CA GLY A 229 -8.56 -1.83 0.28
C GLY A 229 -8.50 -1.69 1.81
N ARG A 230 -7.43 -1.07 2.29
CA ARG A 230 -7.33 -0.63 3.69
C ARG A 230 -6.74 0.78 3.75
N VAL A 231 -7.25 1.60 4.68
CA VAL A 231 -6.60 2.85 5.06
C VAL A 231 -5.74 2.62 6.29
N ILE A 232 -4.48 3.04 6.22
CA ILE A 232 -3.49 2.93 7.30
C ILE A 232 -2.71 4.25 7.45
N LEU A 233 -2.04 4.45 8.59
CA LEU A 233 -1.09 5.54 8.76
C LEU A 233 0.19 5.27 7.94
N LEU A 234 0.81 6.32 7.42
CA LEU A 234 2.12 6.23 6.75
C LEU A 234 3.20 5.63 7.67
N THR A 235 3.13 5.88 8.98
CA THR A 235 4.05 5.33 9.99
C THR A 235 3.96 3.82 10.19
N ASN A 236 2.92 3.18 9.65
CA ASN A 236 2.77 1.73 9.66
C ASN A 236 3.59 1.07 8.55
N VAL A 237 4.23 1.81 7.65
CA VAL A 237 5.11 1.23 6.65
C VAL A 237 6.49 0.94 7.25
N SER A 238 7.02 -0.25 6.99
CA SER A 238 8.32 -0.69 7.48
C SER A 238 9.40 -0.63 6.38
N HIS A 239 9.16 -1.24 5.22
CA HIS A 239 10.16 -1.38 4.16
C HIS A 239 9.49 -1.35 2.79
N PRO A 240 10.14 -0.89 1.71
CA PRO A 240 9.70 -1.20 0.37
C PRO A 240 10.00 -2.68 0.07
N VAL A 241 9.10 -3.32 -0.67
CA VAL A 241 9.22 -4.71 -1.09
C VAL A 241 9.13 -4.74 -2.61
N GLU A 242 9.88 -5.62 -3.26
CA GLU A 242 9.73 -5.88 -4.69
C GLU A 242 8.89 -7.14 -4.88
N LEU A 243 7.85 -7.02 -5.71
CA LEU A 243 7.07 -8.16 -6.19
C LEU A 243 7.61 -8.66 -7.53
N ILE A 244 7.67 -9.97 -7.66
CA ILE A 244 8.03 -10.68 -8.88
C ILE A 244 6.82 -11.51 -9.29
N PRO A 245 6.13 -11.16 -10.38
CA PRO A 245 4.91 -11.86 -10.76
C PRO A 245 5.19 -13.30 -11.20
N ILE A 246 4.34 -14.22 -10.75
CA ILE A 246 4.36 -15.62 -11.22
C ILE A 246 3.43 -15.74 -12.42
N TYR A 247 4.03 -15.81 -13.59
CA TYR A 247 3.31 -16.14 -14.81
C TYR A 247 3.03 -17.65 -14.85
N GLY A 248 1.75 -18.04 -14.93
CA GLY A 248 1.37 -19.45 -15.05
C GLY A 248 1.97 -20.13 -16.29
N THR A 249 1.81 -21.46 -16.38
CA THR A 249 2.40 -22.35 -17.41
C THR A 249 1.97 -22.05 -18.86
N SER A 250 1.04 -21.13 -19.08
CA SER A 250 0.63 -20.66 -20.40
C SER A 250 0.72 -19.13 -20.42
N VAL A 251 1.90 -18.61 -20.72
CA VAL A 251 2.04 -17.22 -21.15
C VAL A 251 2.62 -17.22 -22.56
N SER A 252 1.83 -16.71 -23.50
CA SER A 252 2.30 -16.37 -24.84
C SER A 252 3.57 -15.54 -24.70
N HIS A 253 4.66 -15.97 -25.33
CA HIS A 253 5.99 -15.34 -25.29
C HIS A 253 6.03 -13.89 -25.81
N THR A 254 4.87 -13.31 -26.16
CA THR A 254 4.68 -11.93 -26.58
C THR A 254 4.31 -10.98 -25.43
N VAL A 255 4.11 -11.47 -24.21
CA VAL A 255 3.68 -10.67 -23.06
C VAL A 255 4.88 -10.27 -22.20
N THR A 256 5.24 -8.99 -22.22
CA THR A 256 6.21 -8.38 -21.29
C THR A 256 5.52 -7.97 -19.98
N ALA A 257 6.31 -7.71 -18.92
CA ALA A 257 5.80 -7.30 -17.60
C ALA A 257 4.85 -6.08 -17.64
N SER A 258 4.98 -5.20 -18.65
CA SER A 258 4.07 -4.08 -18.87
C SER A 258 2.76 -4.44 -19.59
N ALA A 259 2.74 -5.53 -20.35
CA ALA A 259 1.59 -5.96 -21.18
C ALA A 259 0.67 -6.97 -20.47
N GLY A 260 1.18 -7.71 -19.48
CA GLY A 260 0.41 -8.72 -18.76
C GLY A 260 -0.77 -8.16 -17.97
N TRP A 261 -0.62 -6.95 -17.41
CA TRP A 261 -1.63 -6.32 -16.58
C TRP A 261 -2.83 -5.76 -17.36
N ALA A 262 -2.62 -5.26 -18.57
CA ALA A 262 -3.69 -4.65 -19.38
C ALA A 262 -4.67 -5.69 -19.97
N ARG A 263 -4.24 -6.93 -20.19
CA ARG A 263 -5.04 -7.96 -20.88
C ARG A 263 -6.04 -8.68 -19.97
N LEU A 264 -5.90 -8.55 -18.65
CA LEU A 264 -6.74 -9.24 -17.66
C LEU A 264 -7.99 -8.46 -17.23
N GLN A 265 -8.14 -7.19 -17.63
CA GLN A 265 -9.32 -6.37 -17.27
C GLN A 265 -10.32 -6.17 -18.42
N GLY A 266 -10.05 -6.72 -19.60
CA GLY A 266 -10.82 -6.47 -20.83
C GLY A 266 -11.79 -7.56 -21.28
N SER A 267 -11.98 -8.69 -20.56
CA SER A 267 -12.89 -9.74 -21.00
C SER A 267 -14.30 -9.58 -20.42
N THR A 268 -15.07 -8.65 -20.96
CA THR A 268 -16.54 -8.68 -20.85
C THR A 268 -17.11 -9.68 -21.84
N GLY A 269 -17.02 -10.96 -21.52
CA GLY A 269 -17.69 -12.05 -22.23
C GLY A 269 -18.12 -13.14 -21.25
N PRO A 270 -19.26 -13.82 -21.46
CA PRO A 270 -19.77 -14.81 -20.53
C PRO A 270 -18.91 -16.07 -20.64
N SER A 271 -17.91 -16.19 -19.78
CA SER A 271 -17.04 -17.36 -19.67
C SER A 271 -17.25 -18.00 -18.31
N LEU A 272 -18.03 -19.08 -18.28
CA LEU A 272 -18.10 -20.05 -17.20
C LEU A 272 -16.74 -20.75 -17.04
N GLY A 273 -15.89 -20.21 -16.17
CA GLY A 273 -14.62 -20.82 -15.75
C GLY A 273 -13.94 -19.97 -14.67
N PRO A 274 -13.19 -20.56 -13.72
CA PRO A 274 -12.55 -19.79 -12.67
C PRO A 274 -11.51 -18.84 -13.27
N GLU A 275 -11.64 -17.56 -12.98
CA GLU A 275 -10.70 -16.50 -13.33
C GLU A 275 -9.29 -16.84 -12.80
N PRO A 276 -8.21 -16.60 -13.57
CA PRO A 276 -6.86 -16.97 -13.16
C PRO A 276 -6.44 -16.22 -11.89
N ARG A 277 -6.06 -16.96 -10.85
CA ARG A 277 -5.45 -16.39 -9.64
C ARG A 277 -4.05 -15.91 -9.96
N LEU A 278 -3.76 -14.66 -9.58
CA LEU A 278 -2.44 -14.07 -9.75
C LEU A 278 -1.63 -14.34 -8.48
N LEU A 279 -0.63 -15.21 -8.57
CA LEU A 279 0.33 -15.44 -7.51
C LEU A 279 1.56 -14.57 -7.79
N ASP A 280 2.08 -13.89 -6.77
CA ASP A 280 3.29 -13.11 -6.87
C ASP A 280 4.30 -13.60 -5.81
N PHE A 281 5.59 -13.56 -6.13
CA PHE A 281 6.64 -13.67 -5.11
C PHE A 281 6.94 -12.28 -4.54
N ALA A 282 7.11 -12.21 -3.23
CA ALA A 282 7.64 -11.07 -2.51
C ALA A 282 9.03 -11.40 -1.98
N LYS A 283 10.02 -10.59 -2.34
CA LYS A 283 11.34 -10.65 -1.72
C LYS A 283 11.39 -9.69 -0.54
N VAL A 284 11.36 -10.24 0.67
CA VAL A 284 11.56 -9.49 1.92
C VAL A 284 13.04 -9.59 2.26
N LEU A 285 13.78 -8.49 2.09
CA LEU A 285 15.21 -8.38 2.40
C LEU A 285 15.43 -8.07 3.89
#